data_AF-A0A516Q5H6-F1
#
_entry.id   AF-A0A516Q5H6-F1
#
_cell.length_a   1.000
_cell.length_b   1.000
_cell.length_c   1.000
_cell.angle_alpha   90.00
_cell.angle_beta   90.00
_cell.angle_gamma   90.00
#
_symmetry.space_group_name_H-M   'P 1'
#
loop_
_entity.id
_entity.type
_entity.pdbx_description
1 polymer ?
#
loop_
_entity_poly.entity_id
_entity_poly.type
_entity_poly.pdbx_seq_one_letter_code
_entity_poly.pdbx_strand_id
1 'polypeptide(L)'
;MRDLLLHRLAGQRRHILDQLDGLSEEQLRQPVLPSGWSCLGLVKHLTLSDERYWFEVVMAGHPLDFWPEGDNADWQVPDDVPAESVIAEYRAAIDRSDSYIADLELDDPPARPEDWWPEAGLSFPDLRAVLVHVIVETATHAGHLDAVRELLDRKQYIVL
;
A
#
# COMPACT_ATOMS: atom_id res chain seq x y z
N MET A 1 12.93 3.14 18.67
CA MET A 1 12.95 3.32 17.21
C MET A 1 11.90 2.45 16.53
N ARG A 2 11.86 1.13 16.78
CA ARG A 2 10.82 0.21 16.25
C ARG A 2 9.41 0.76 16.44
N ASP A 3 9.01 1.04 17.68
CA ASP A 3 7.65 1.51 18.00
C ASP A 3 7.28 2.78 17.23
N LEU A 4 8.24 3.68 16.98
CA LEU A 4 8.00 4.88 16.19
C LEU A 4 7.69 4.54 14.73
N LEU A 5 8.48 3.66 14.10
CA LEU A 5 8.26 3.24 12.71
C LEU A 5 6.93 2.53 12.57
N LEU A 6 6.63 1.56 13.45
CA LEU A 6 5.36 0.83 13.42
C LEU A 6 4.17 1.76 13.67
N HIS A 7 4.29 2.70 14.61
CA HIS A 7 3.25 3.69 14.84
C HIS A 7 3.01 4.58 13.62
N ARG A 8 4.06 4.98 12.90
CA ARG A 8 3.95 5.78 11.68
C ARG A 8 3.33 4.99 10.53
N LEU A 9 3.77 3.75 10.30
CA LEU A 9 3.21 2.85 9.29
C LEU A 9 1.72 2.60 9.55
N ALA A 10 1.36 2.23 10.79
CA ALA A 10 -0.03 2.06 11.18
C ALA A 10 -0.86 3.35 11.01
N GLY A 11 -0.24 4.51 11.22
CA GLY A 11 -0.84 5.82 10.94
C GLY A 11 -1.23 6.01 9.48
N GLN A 12 -0.30 5.73 8.56
CA GLN A 12 -0.57 5.88 7.13
C GLN A 12 -1.61 4.88 6.63
N ARG A 13 -1.51 3.61 7.04
CA ARG A 13 -2.52 2.57 6.72
C ARG A 13 -3.92 2.96 7.19
N ARG A 14 -4.05 3.51 8.40
CA ARG A 14 -5.35 4.02 8.91
C ARG A 14 -5.85 5.18 8.07
N HIS A 15 -4.98 6.14 7.74
CA HIS A 15 -5.38 7.29 6.92
C HIS A 15 -5.93 6.85 5.57
N ILE A 16 -5.29 5.88 4.89
CA ILE A 16 -5.82 5.30 3.65
C ILE A 16 -7.24 4.80 3.85
N LEU A 17 -7.50 4.02 4.90
CA LEU A 17 -8.82 3.46 5.18
C LEU A 17 -9.87 4.53 5.53
N ASP A 18 -9.49 5.53 6.32
CA ASP A 18 -10.36 6.64 6.71
C ASP A 18 -10.79 7.46 5.48
N GLN A 19 -9.91 7.63 4.49
CA GLN A 19 -10.25 8.31 3.23
C GLN A 19 -11.25 7.55 2.35
N LEU A 20 -11.50 6.26 2.60
CA LEU A 20 -12.51 5.48 1.87
C LEU A 20 -13.88 5.56 2.54
N ASP A 21 -13.93 5.94 3.82
CA ASP A 21 -15.16 5.87 4.61
C ASP A 21 -16.27 6.78 4.05
N GLY A 22 -17.47 6.23 3.96
CA GLY A 22 -18.64 6.91 3.42
C GLY A 22 -18.64 7.19 1.91
N LEU A 23 -17.68 6.70 1.12
CA LEU A 23 -17.80 6.71 -0.35
C LEU A 23 -18.76 5.62 -0.83
N SER A 24 -19.55 5.93 -1.85
CA SER A 24 -20.32 4.91 -2.56
C SER A 24 -19.42 4.02 -3.41
N GLU A 25 -19.91 2.85 -3.80
CA GLU A 25 -19.18 1.96 -4.71
C GLU A 25 -18.86 2.64 -6.07
N GLU A 26 -19.77 3.48 -6.57
CA GLU A 26 -19.54 4.28 -7.76
C GLU A 26 -18.36 5.25 -7.58
N GLN A 27 -18.33 6.00 -6.46
CA GLN A 27 -17.25 6.94 -6.17
C GLN A 27 -15.91 6.23 -5.97
N LEU A 28 -15.92 5.06 -5.34
CA LEU A 28 -14.73 4.23 -5.11
C LEU A 28 -14.08 3.74 -6.42
N ARG A 29 -14.88 3.58 -7.48
CA ARG A 29 -14.43 3.17 -8.82
C ARG A 29 -14.17 4.33 -9.77
N GLN A 30 -14.66 5.52 -9.46
CA GLN A 30 -14.59 6.67 -10.34
C GLN A 30 -13.16 7.23 -10.43
N PRO A 31 -12.50 7.19 -11.60
CA PRO A 31 -11.26 7.94 -11.80
C PRO A 31 -11.59 9.43 -11.95
N VAL A 32 -10.87 10.28 -11.22
CA VAL A 32 -11.07 11.75 -11.25
C VAL A 32 -9.86 12.52 -11.74
N LEU A 33 -8.71 11.87 -11.90
CA LEU A 33 -7.48 12.44 -12.43
C LEU A 33 -7.15 11.85 -13.81
N PRO A 34 -6.41 12.58 -14.67
CA PRO A 34 -6.00 12.09 -16.00
C PRO A 34 -5.16 10.80 -15.98
N SER A 35 -4.55 10.46 -14.85
CA SER A 35 -3.82 9.20 -14.64
C SER A 35 -4.73 7.97 -14.68
N GLY A 36 -6.05 8.12 -14.52
CA GLY A 36 -7.03 7.06 -14.73
C GLY A 36 -7.19 6.05 -13.60
N TRP A 37 -6.45 6.17 -12.49
CA TRP A 37 -6.64 5.31 -11.32
C TRP A 37 -7.87 5.73 -10.48
N SER A 38 -8.44 4.77 -9.74
CA SER A 38 -9.56 4.97 -8.81
C SER A 38 -9.13 4.67 -7.36
N CYS A 39 -9.93 5.07 -6.36
CA CYS A 39 -9.64 4.78 -4.95
C CYS A 39 -9.46 3.27 -4.71
N LEU A 40 -10.30 2.42 -5.32
CA LEU A 40 -10.15 0.97 -5.24
C LEU A 40 -8.90 0.45 -5.93
N GLY A 41 -8.54 1.02 -7.08
CA GLY A 41 -7.29 0.71 -7.76
C GLY A 41 -6.08 1.00 -6.89
N LEU A 42 -6.07 2.15 -6.21
CA LEU A 42 -5.02 2.53 -5.26
C LEU A 42 -4.93 1.56 -4.08
N VAL A 43 -6.06 1.17 -3.49
CA VAL A 43 -6.09 0.21 -2.38
C VAL A 43 -5.57 -1.16 -2.81
N LYS A 44 -5.98 -1.63 -4.00
CA LYS A 44 -5.44 -2.87 -4.58
C LYS A 44 -3.92 -2.75 -4.78
N HIS A 45 -3.44 -1.64 -5.32
CA HIS A 45 -2.02 -1.40 -5.50
C HIS A 45 -1.26 -1.47 -4.17
N LEU A 46 -1.67 -0.73 -3.13
CA LEU A 46 -1.02 -0.79 -1.81
C LEU A 46 -1.09 -2.19 -1.18
N THR A 47 -2.16 -2.93 -1.45
CA THR A 47 -2.26 -4.32 -0.99
C THR A 47 -1.18 -5.20 -1.62
N LEU A 48 -0.92 -5.05 -2.91
CA LEU A 48 0.03 -5.89 -3.64
C LEU A 48 1.47 -5.39 -3.49
N SER A 49 1.71 -4.09 -3.62
CA SER A 49 3.01 -3.41 -3.58
C SER A 49 3.53 -3.26 -2.14
N ASP A 50 2.89 -2.41 -1.34
CA ASP A 50 3.35 -2.07 0.01
C ASP A 50 3.27 -3.27 0.97
N GLU A 51 2.14 -3.97 0.99
CA GLU A 51 1.91 -4.99 2.01
C GLU A 51 2.52 -6.33 1.62
N ARG A 52 2.05 -6.90 0.51
CA ARG A 52 2.47 -8.25 0.14
C ARG A 52 3.88 -8.27 -0.45
N TYR A 53 4.20 -7.43 -1.41
CA TYR A 53 5.52 -7.50 -2.02
C TYR A 53 6.63 -7.14 -1.02
N TRP A 54 6.55 -6.03 -0.30
CA TRP A 54 7.62 -5.66 0.63
C TRP A 54 7.72 -6.56 1.88
N PHE A 55 6.60 -6.95 2.51
CA PHE A 55 6.67 -7.72 3.75
C PHE A 55 6.59 -9.24 3.54
N GLU A 56 5.66 -9.73 2.70
CA GLU A 56 5.49 -11.17 2.44
C GLU A 56 6.62 -11.71 1.57
N VAL A 57 6.97 -11.03 0.46
CA VAL A 57 7.97 -11.51 -0.49
C VAL A 57 9.38 -11.10 -0.08
N VAL A 58 9.64 -9.79 0.01
CA VAL A 58 10.98 -9.26 0.19
C VAL A 58 11.54 -9.56 1.58
N MET A 59 10.78 -9.27 2.65
CA MET A 59 11.25 -9.48 4.02
C MET A 59 11.07 -10.92 4.50
N ALA A 60 9.89 -11.52 4.34
CA ALA A 60 9.61 -12.88 4.81
C ALA A 60 10.05 -13.99 3.85
N GLY A 61 10.37 -13.66 2.58
CA GLY A 61 10.95 -14.59 1.63
C GLY A 61 9.96 -15.54 0.97
N HIS A 62 8.66 -15.23 0.99
CA HIS A 62 7.66 -16.01 0.26
C HIS A 62 7.76 -15.81 -1.27
N PRO A 63 7.23 -16.73 -2.08
CA PRO A 63 7.17 -16.57 -3.53
C PRO A 63 6.28 -15.39 -3.96
N LEU A 64 6.66 -14.71 -5.05
CA LEU A 64 5.78 -13.75 -5.74
C LEU A 64 4.92 -14.51 -6.77
N ASP A 65 3.76 -15.01 -6.34
CA ASP A 65 2.86 -15.85 -7.15
C ASP A 65 1.47 -15.22 -7.41
N PHE A 66 1.28 -13.98 -6.98
CA PHE A 66 -0.01 -13.29 -6.99
C PHE A 66 -0.04 -12.04 -7.86
N TRP A 67 1.11 -11.59 -8.39
CA TRP A 67 1.17 -10.34 -9.13
C TRP A 67 0.37 -10.47 -10.44
N PRO A 68 -0.58 -9.57 -10.72
CA PRO A 68 -1.40 -9.67 -11.92
C PRO A 68 -0.60 -9.37 -13.19
N GLU A 69 -0.91 -10.08 -14.27
CA GLU A 69 -0.29 -9.84 -15.57
C GLU A 69 -0.85 -8.58 -16.25
N GLY A 70 0.03 -7.83 -16.92
CA GLY A 70 -0.31 -6.66 -17.71
C GLY A 70 0.11 -5.32 -17.09
N ASP A 71 0.15 -4.28 -17.92
CA ASP A 71 0.58 -2.96 -17.51
C ASP A 71 -0.39 -2.35 -16.50
N ASN A 72 0.13 -1.98 -15.32
CA ASN A 72 -0.63 -1.43 -14.20
C ASN A 72 -1.82 -2.31 -13.78
N ALA A 73 -1.74 -3.62 -13.96
CA ALA A 73 -2.85 -4.53 -13.62
C ALA A 73 -3.14 -4.57 -12.11
N ASP A 74 -2.16 -4.23 -11.27
CA ASP A 74 -2.27 -4.01 -9.83
C ASP A 74 -3.15 -2.78 -9.47
N TRP A 75 -3.35 -1.86 -10.41
CA TRP A 75 -4.24 -0.70 -10.27
C TRP A 75 -5.68 -0.94 -10.76
N GLN A 76 -5.96 -2.13 -11.32
CA GLN A 76 -7.24 -2.43 -11.95
C GLN A 76 -8.08 -3.36 -11.08
N VAL A 77 -9.29 -2.95 -10.74
CA VAL A 77 -10.26 -3.78 -9.99
C VAL A 77 -11.37 -4.19 -10.96
N PRO A 78 -11.58 -5.51 -11.21
CA PRO A 78 -12.70 -5.97 -12.03
C PRO A 78 -14.05 -5.50 -11.52
N ASP A 79 -15.01 -5.30 -12.43
CA ASP A 79 -16.34 -4.78 -12.11
C ASP A 79 -17.16 -5.74 -11.23
N ASP A 80 -16.88 -7.04 -11.31
CA ASP A 80 -17.56 -8.09 -10.55
C ASP A 80 -16.96 -8.33 -9.15
N VAL A 81 -15.83 -7.72 -8.83
CA VAL A 81 -15.19 -7.81 -7.50
C VAL A 81 -15.75 -6.71 -6.60
N PRO A 82 -16.47 -7.01 -5.51
CA PRO A 82 -17.06 -5.99 -4.64
C PRO A 82 -16.01 -5.09 -3.99
N ALA A 83 -16.31 -3.78 -3.88
CA ALA A 83 -15.44 -2.81 -3.22
C ALA A 83 -15.03 -3.24 -1.80
N GLU A 84 -15.97 -3.78 -1.04
CA GLU A 84 -15.75 -4.28 0.32
C GLU A 84 -14.70 -5.40 0.37
N SER A 85 -14.64 -6.28 -0.63
CA SER A 85 -13.67 -7.37 -0.66
C SER A 85 -12.25 -6.87 -0.92
N VAL A 86 -12.08 -5.82 -1.73
CA VAL A 86 -10.77 -5.21 -1.97
C VAL A 86 -10.25 -4.55 -0.69
N ILE A 87 -11.12 -3.81 0.02
CA ILE A 87 -10.78 -3.15 1.28
C ILE A 87 -10.51 -4.19 2.38
N ALA A 88 -11.28 -5.28 2.42
CA ALA A 88 -11.05 -6.38 3.35
C ALA A 88 -9.71 -7.08 3.09
N GLU A 89 -9.34 -7.27 1.82
CA GLU A 89 -8.04 -7.86 1.45
C GLU A 89 -6.88 -6.94 1.86
N TYR A 90 -7.01 -5.62 1.73
CA TYR A 90 -6.01 -4.69 2.24
C TYR A 90 -5.82 -4.81 3.76
N ARG A 91 -6.91 -4.90 4.52
CA ARG A 91 -6.84 -5.13 5.98
C ARG A 91 -6.17 -6.46 6.32
N ALA A 92 -6.53 -7.52 5.61
CA ALA A 92 -5.93 -8.85 5.81
C ALA A 92 -4.43 -8.85 5.45
N ALA A 93 -4.03 -8.10 4.41
CA ALA A 93 -2.63 -7.94 4.05
C ALA A 93 -1.85 -7.18 5.12
N ILE A 94 -2.41 -6.11 5.70
CA ILE A 94 -1.82 -5.41 6.85
C ILE A 94 -1.59 -6.36 8.03
N ASP A 95 -2.59 -7.18 8.38
CA ASP A 95 -2.47 -8.13 9.49
C ASP A 95 -1.35 -9.17 9.23
N ARG A 96 -1.22 -9.65 7.98
CA ARG A 96 -0.13 -10.56 7.59
C ARG A 96 1.23 -9.85 7.66
N SER A 97 1.34 -8.65 7.10
CA SER A 97 2.56 -7.83 7.17
C SER A 97 3.00 -7.61 8.61
N ASP A 98 2.08 -7.27 9.50
CA ASP A 98 2.37 -7.06 10.92
C ASP A 98 2.90 -8.33 11.60
N SER A 99 2.39 -9.52 11.21
CA SER A 99 2.93 -10.78 11.70
C SER A 99 4.36 -11.04 11.24
N TYR A 100 4.68 -10.77 9.96
CA TYR A 100 6.05 -10.92 9.45
C TYR A 100 7.02 -9.93 10.12
N ILE A 101 6.59 -8.68 10.30
CA ILE A 101 7.40 -7.64 10.96
C ILE A 101 7.66 -7.98 12.43
N ALA A 102 6.72 -8.64 13.11
CA ALA A 102 6.86 -9.03 14.52
C ALA A 102 7.92 -10.11 14.72
N ASP A 103 8.15 -10.97 13.72
CA ASP A 103 9.12 -12.08 13.76
C ASP A 103 10.55 -11.65 13.37
N LEU A 104 10.75 -10.40 12.94
CA LEU A 104 12.02 -9.87 12.43
C LEU A 104 12.59 -8.76 13.32
N GLU A 105 13.92 -8.64 13.35
CA GLU A 105 14.67 -7.52 13.91
C GLU A 105 14.89 -6.37 12.92
N LEU A 106 15.07 -5.13 13.42
CA LEU A 106 15.19 -3.95 12.54
C LEU A 106 16.43 -3.96 11.64
N ASP A 107 17.45 -4.71 12.02
CA ASP A 107 18.71 -4.93 11.29
C ASP A 107 18.71 -6.24 10.48
N ASP A 108 17.60 -6.99 10.46
CA ASP A 108 17.50 -8.16 9.60
C ASP A 108 17.47 -7.74 8.12
N PRO A 109 18.30 -8.37 7.27
CA PRO A 109 18.31 -8.10 5.84
C PRO A 109 17.08 -8.69 5.15
N PRO A 110 16.69 -8.19 3.97
CA PRO A 110 15.68 -8.84 3.13
C PRO A 110 16.02 -10.31 2.85
N ALA A 111 15.04 -11.21 3.01
CA ALA A 111 15.20 -12.61 2.67
C ALA A 111 15.25 -12.83 1.14
N ARG A 112 14.63 -11.94 0.37
CA ARG A 112 14.66 -11.92 -1.10
C ARG A 112 15.01 -10.52 -1.62
N PRO A 113 16.30 -10.13 -1.62
CA PRO A 113 16.72 -8.91 -2.29
C PRO A 113 16.62 -9.10 -3.81
N GLU A 114 16.34 -8.01 -4.54
CA GLU A 114 16.28 -8.05 -6.00
C GLU A 114 17.53 -7.43 -6.64
N ASP A 115 18.06 -8.11 -7.66
CA ASP A 115 19.33 -7.76 -8.30
C ASP A 115 19.32 -6.40 -8.99
N TRP A 116 18.14 -5.89 -9.37
CA TRP A 116 18.01 -4.60 -10.06
C TRP A 116 18.01 -3.40 -9.12
N TRP A 117 17.81 -3.57 -7.80
CA TRP A 117 17.78 -2.44 -6.87
C TRP A 117 19.04 -1.58 -6.95
N PRO A 118 20.28 -2.13 -6.93
CA PRO A 118 21.49 -1.32 -7.05
C PRO A 118 21.60 -0.60 -8.41
N GLU A 119 21.11 -1.22 -9.49
CA GLU A 119 21.10 -0.63 -10.83
C GLU A 119 20.15 0.58 -10.89
N ALA A 120 19.05 0.55 -10.13
CA ALA A 120 18.13 1.66 -9.93
C ALA A 120 18.58 2.67 -8.86
N GLY A 121 19.76 2.49 -8.25
CA GLY A 121 20.25 3.33 -7.16
C GLY A 121 19.48 3.18 -5.85
N LEU A 122 18.76 2.06 -5.68
CA LEU A 122 18.02 1.72 -4.47
C LEU A 122 18.87 0.84 -3.54
N SER A 123 18.66 1.00 -2.24
CA SER A 123 19.37 0.23 -1.22
C SER A 123 18.48 -0.04 -0.01
N PHE A 124 18.20 -1.31 0.24
CA PHE A 124 17.39 -1.80 1.35
C PHE A 124 18.21 -2.80 2.17
N PRO A 125 19.17 -2.33 2.98
CA PRO A 125 20.07 -3.21 3.71
C PRO A 125 19.37 -4.00 4.83
N ASP A 126 18.26 -3.48 5.35
CA ASP A 126 17.55 -4.06 6.50
C ASP A 126 16.06 -3.68 6.54
N LEU A 127 15.32 -4.33 7.45
CA LEU A 127 13.90 -4.07 7.72
C LEU A 127 13.62 -2.59 8.00
N ARG A 128 14.54 -1.88 8.67
CA ARG A 128 14.37 -0.44 8.95
C ARG A 128 14.29 0.36 7.65
N ALA A 129 15.15 0.07 6.68
CA ALA A 129 15.12 0.74 5.38
C ALA A 129 13.83 0.43 4.62
N VAL A 130 13.35 -0.82 4.66
CA VAL A 130 12.07 -1.23 4.05
C VAL A 130 10.88 -0.55 4.71
N LEU A 131 10.82 -0.50 6.04
CA LEU A 131 9.74 0.20 6.76
C LEU A 131 9.69 1.68 6.39
N VAL A 132 10.84 2.36 6.31
CA VAL A 132 10.89 3.77 5.89
C VAL A 132 10.40 3.93 4.45
N HIS A 133 10.80 3.04 3.55
CA HIS A 133 10.35 3.06 2.16
C HIS A 133 8.83 2.95 2.05
N VAL A 134 8.25 1.91 2.66
CA VAL A 134 6.80 1.68 2.64
C VAL A 134 6.05 2.84 3.30
N ILE A 135 6.53 3.37 4.43
CA ILE A 135 5.91 4.56 5.05
C ILE A 135 5.87 5.75 4.09
N VAL A 136 6.95 6.00 3.33
CA VAL A 136 7.02 7.11 2.36
C VAL A 136 6.10 6.86 1.18
N GLU A 137 6.06 5.63 0.65
CA GLU A 137 5.15 5.24 -0.42
C GLU A 137 3.68 5.41 -0.01
N THR A 138 3.27 4.78 1.10
CA THR A 138 1.90 4.86 1.60
C THR A 138 1.51 6.31 1.91
N ALA A 139 2.40 7.12 2.50
CA ALA A 139 2.12 8.54 2.76
C ALA A 139 1.97 9.37 1.48
N THR A 140 2.71 9.04 0.42
CA THR A 140 2.56 9.67 -0.89
C THR A 140 1.19 9.35 -1.49
N HIS A 141 0.77 8.08 -1.43
CA HIS A 141 -0.56 7.67 -1.87
C HIS A 141 -1.70 8.20 -1.01
N ALA A 142 -1.48 8.37 0.29
CA ALA A 142 -2.41 9.06 1.18
C ALA A 142 -2.70 10.48 0.70
N GLY A 143 -1.67 11.27 0.37
CA GLY A 143 -1.85 12.62 -0.17
C GLY A 143 -2.55 12.64 -1.54
N HIS A 144 -2.26 11.67 -2.40
CA HIS A 144 -3.00 11.50 -3.66
C HIS A 144 -4.50 11.21 -3.40
N LEU A 145 -4.79 10.35 -2.44
CA LEU A 145 -6.13 9.95 -2.08
C LEU A 145 -6.91 11.11 -1.45
N ASP A 146 -6.28 11.94 -0.61
CA ASP A 146 -6.86 13.16 -0.07
C ASP A 146 -7.33 14.10 -1.19
N ALA A 147 -6.46 14.36 -2.18
CA ALA A 147 -6.80 15.21 -3.32
C ALA A 147 -7.96 14.64 -4.16
N VAL A 148 -7.98 13.32 -4.38
CA VAL A 148 -9.10 12.64 -5.05
C VAL A 148 -10.38 12.74 -4.24
N ARG A 149 -10.30 12.58 -2.91
CA ARG A 149 -11.45 12.66 -2.03
C ARG A 149 -12.11 14.03 -2.07
N GLU A 150 -11.33 15.11 -2.04
CA GLU A 150 -11.85 16.48 -2.18
C GLU A 150 -12.61 16.69 -3.50
N LEU A 151 -12.12 16.10 -4.61
CA LEU A 151 -12.79 16.20 -5.91
C LEU A 151 -14.11 15.43 -5.95
N LEU A 152 -14.17 14.28 -5.28
CA LEU A 152 -15.34 13.40 -5.24
C LEU A 152 -16.49 13.97 -4.40
N ASP A 153 -16.22 14.50 -3.20
CA ASP A 153 -17.28 14.91 -2.26
C ASP A 153 -17.30 16.40 -1.89
N ARG A 154 -16.34 17.18 -2.41
CA ARG A 154 -16.22 18.64 -2.21
C ARG A 154 -16.00 19.07 -0.77
N LYS A 155 -15.60 18.16 0.12
CA LYS A 155 -15.11 18.49 1.47
C LYS A 155 -13.61 18.74 1.44
N GLN A 156 -13.07 19.30 2.51
CA GLN A 156 -11.64 19.58 2.66
C GLN A 156 -10.99 18.55 3.57
N TYR A 157 -9.83 18.03 3.16
CA TYR A 157 -9.06 17.00 3.88
C TYR A 157 -7.63 17.51 4.10
N ILE A 158 -7.51 18.61 4.85
CA ILE A 158 -6.21 19.23 5.11
C ILE A 158 -5.42 18.38 6.10
N VAL A 159 -4.28 17.85 5.65
CA VAL A 159 -3.28 17.20 6.49
C VAL A 159 -2.50 18.27 7.25
N LEU A 160 -2.44 18.15 8.58
CA LEU A 160 -1.72 19.07 9.49
C LEU A 160 -0.28 18.61 9.77
#